data_AF-G3I7W3-F1
#
_entry.id   AF-G3I7W3-F1
#
_cell.length_a   1.000
_cell.length_b   1.000
_cell.length_c   1.000
_cell.angle_alpha   90.00
_cell.angle_beta   90.00
_cell.angle_gamma   90.00
#
_symmetry.space_group_name_H-M   'P 1'
#
loop_
_entity.id
_entity.type
_entity.pdbx_description
1 polymer ?
#
loop_
_entity_poly.entity_id
_entity_poly.type
_entity_poly.pdbx_seq_one_letter_code
_entity_poly.pdbx_strand_id
1 'polypeptide(L)'
;MQEQQADLQRRLKEARKEAKEALEAKERYMEEMADTADAIEMATLDKEMAEERAESLQQEVEALKERVDELTTDLEILKAEIEEKGSDGAASSYQLKQLEEQNARLKDALVRMRDLSSSEKQEHVKLQKLMEKKNQELEVVRQQRERLQEELSQAEGTIDELKEQVDAALGAEEMVEMLTDRNLNLEEKVRELRETVGDLEAMNEMNDELQENARETELELREQLDMAGARVREAQKRVEAAQETVADYQQTIKKYRQLTAHLQDVNRELTNQQEASVERQQQPPPETFDFKIKFAETKAHAKAIEMELRQMEVAQANRHMSLLTAFMPDSFLRPGGDHDCVLVLLLMPRLICKAELIRKQAQEKFDLSENCSERPGLRGASGEQLSFAAGLVYSLSLLQATLHRYEHALSQCNVDVYKKVGSLYPEMSAHERSLDFLIELLHKDQLDETVNVEPLTKAIKYYQHLYSIHLAEQPEDSTMQLADHIKFTQSALDCMSVEVARLRAFLQGGQEATDIALLLRDLETSCSDIRQFCKKIRRRMPGTDAPGIPAALAFGSQV
;
A
#
# COMPACT_ATOMS: atom_id res chain seq x y z
N MET A 1 -4.67 16.90 -31.34
CA MET A 1 -5.77 17.48 -30.54
C MET A 1 -6.62 18.46 -31.35
N GLN A 2 -6.31 19.75 -31.45
CA GLN A 2 -7.21 20.74 -32.09
C GLN A 2 -7.61 20.39 -33.54
N GLU A 3 -6.66 19.96 -34.40
CA GLU A 3 -6.97 19.56 -35.78
C GLU A 3 -7.90 18.34 -35.84
N GLN A 4 -7.67 17.32 -35.00
CA GLN A 4 -8.54 16.15 -34.89
C GLN A 4 -9.95 16.52 -34.41
N GLN A 5 -10.07 17.48 -33.48
CA GLN A 5 -11.35 17.98 -33.01
C GLN A 5 -12.09 18.78 -34.11
N ALA A 6 -11.36 19.52 -34.94
CA ALA A 6 -11.92 20.20 -36.11
C ALA A 6 -12.37 19.21 -37.20
N ASP A 7 -11.60 18.17 -37.49
CA ASP A 7 -11.97 17.11 -38.44
C ASP A 7 -13.17 16.28 -37.94
N LEU A 8 -13.27 16.00 -36.64
CA LEU A 8 -14.44 15.36 -36.06
C LEU A 8 -15.69 16.25 -36.16
N GLN A 9 -15.58 17.54 -35.83
CA GLN A 9 -16.69 18.50 -36.03
C GLN A 9 -17.08 18.67 -37.50
N ARG A 10 -16.12 18.52 -38.42
CA ARG A 10 -16.36 18.53 -39.86
C ARG A 10 -17.15 17.29 -40.31
N ARG A 11 -16.70 16.09 -39.94
CA ARG A 11 -17.40 14.82 -40.22
C ARG A 11 -18.81 14.80 -39.63
N LEU A 12 -19.00 15.33 -38.41
CA LEU A 12 -20.33 15.49 -37.80
C LEU A 12 -21.25 16.43 -38.58
N LYS A 13 -20.72 17.48 -39.22
CA LYS A 13 -21.50 18.37 -40.09
C LYS A 13 -21.80 17.73 -41.44
N GLU A 14 -20.86 17.00 -42.01
CA GLU A 14 -21.01 16.27 -43.27
C GLU A 14 -22.07 15.15 -43.11
N ALA A 15 -21.97 14.30 -42.07
CA ALA A 15 -22.97 13.28 -41.76
C ALA A 15 -24.37 13.86 -41.43
N ARG A 16 -24.47 14.97 -40.69
CA ARG A 16 -25.76 15.65 -40.44
C ARG A 16 -26.37 16.26 -41.70
N LYS A 17 -25.55 16.62 -42.69
CA LYS A 17 -26.02 17.10 -44.00
C LYS A 17 -26.54 15.93 -44.84
N GLU A 18 -25.80 14.83 -44.91
CA GLU A 18 -26.21 13.60 -45.60
C GLU A 18 -27.52 13.04 -45.03
N ALA A 19 -27.67 12.99 -43.70
CA ALA A 19 -28.92 12.59 -43.05
C ALA A 19 -30.12 13.49 -43.41
N LYS A 20 -29.90 14.80 -43.56
CA LYS A 20 -30.95 15.74 -43.99
C LYS A 20 -31.30 15.59 -45.47
N GLU A 21 -30.31 15.39 -46.33
CA GLU A 21 -30.51 15.15 -47.77
C GLU A 21 -31.22 13.81 -48.02
N ALA A 22 -30.97 12.78 -47.19
CA ALA A 22 -31.71 11.53 -47.21
C ALA A 22 -33.17 11.67 -46.76
N LEU A 23 -33.46 12.50 -45.75
CA LEU A 23 -34.83 12.82 -45.33
C LEU A 23 -35.60 13.59 -46.43
N GLU A 24 -35.01 14.64 -46.99
CA GLU A 24 -35.63 15.40 -48.10
C GLU A 24 -35.86 14.55 -49.35
N ALA A 25 -34.98 13.57 -49.63
CA ALA A 25 -35.19 12.60 -50.70
C ALA A 25 -36.35 11.65 -50.39
N LYS A 26 -36.47 11.16 -49.14
CA LYS A 26 -37.59 10.32 -48.72
C LYS A 26 -38.92 11.06 -48.80
N GLU A 27 -38.98 12.33 -48.36
CA GLU A 27 -40.19 13.14 -48.42
C GLU A 27 -40.69 13.28 -49.87
N ARG A 28 -39.80 13.63 -50.82
CA ARG A 28 -40.15 13.68 -52.25
C ARG A 28 -40.60 12.33 -52.80
N TYR A 29 -39.97 11.23 -52.42
CA TYR A 29 -40.44 9.90 -52.83
C TYR A 29 -41.82 9.54 -52.26
N MET A 30 -42.22 10.07 -51.10
CA MET A 30 -43.59 9.89 -50.60
C MET A 30 -44.60 10.78 -51.33
N GLU A 31 -44.21 12.01 -51.70
CA GLU A 31 -45.03 12.91 -52.54
C GLU A 31 -45.23 12.30 -53.94
N GLU A 32 -44.16 11.86 -54.61
CA GLU A 32 -44.23 11.16 -55.92
C GLU A 32 -45.10 9.89 -55.86
N MET A 33 -45.00 9.11 -54.77
CA MET A 33 -45.83 7.91 -54.61
C MET A 33 -47.31 8.25 -54.40
N ALA A 34 -47.62 9.33 -53.67
CA ALA A 34 -49.00 9.82 -53.51
C ALA A 34 -49.58 10.30 -54.86
N ASP A 35 -48.84 11.13 -55.61
CA ASP A 35 -49.24 11.58 -56.95
C ASP A 35 -49.49 10.39 -57.90
N THR A 36 -48.69 9.31 -57.82
CA THR A 36 -48.94 8.10 -58.62
C THR A 36 -50.13 7.28 -58.13
N ALA A 37 -50.47 7.30 -56.84
CA ALA A 37 -51.65 6.64 -56.31
C ALA A 37 -52.94 7.34 -56.78
N ASP A 38 -53.01 8.66 -56.64
CA ASP A 38 -54.11 9.49 -57.14
C ASP A 38 -54.30 9.34 -58.66
N ALA A 39 -53.19 9.27 -59.41
CA ALA A 39 -53.23 9.01 -60.86
C ALA A 39 -53.74 7.61 -61.22
N ILE A 40 -53.48 6.59 -60.38
CA ILE A 40 -54.02 5.24 -60.53
C ILE A 40 -55.52 5.22 -60.20
N GLU A 41 -55.96 5.86 -59.11
CA GLU A 41 -57.39 5.93 -58.74
C GLU A 41 -58.22 6.62 -59.84
N MET A 42 -57.73 7.75 -60.37
CA MET A 42 -58.34 8.44 -61.51
C MET A 42 -58.39 7.54 -62.77
N ALA A 43 -57.31 6.81 -63.07
CA ALA A 43 -57.29 5.89 -64.20
C ALA A 43 -58.22 4.67 -64.03
N THR A 44 -58.45 4.20 -62.80
CA THR A 44 -59.45 3.17 -62.51
C THR A 44 -60.88 3.69 -62.65
N LEU A 45 -61.16 4.92 -62.20
CA LEU A 45 -62.47 5.55 -62.37
C LEU A 45 -62.81 5.77 -63.86
N ASP A 46 -61.88 6.30 -64.66
CA ASP A 46 -62.09 6.47 -66.11
C ASP A 46 -62.29 5.12 -66.82
N LYS A 47 -61.66 4.04 -66.33
CA LYS A 47 -61.88 2.67 -66.83
C LYS A 47 -63.27 2.14 -66.48
N GLU A 48 -63.69 2.22 -65.22
CA GLU A 48 -65.01 1.75 -64.77
C GLU A 48 -66.14 2.52 -65.49
N MET A 49 -66.00 3.84 -65.61
CA MET A 49 -66.92 4.71 -66.37
C MET A 49 -66.94 4.41 -67.88
N ALA A 50 -65.89 3.79 -68.43
CA ALA A 50 -65.86 3.32 -69.82
C ALA A 50 -66.49 1.91 -69.96
N GLU A 51 -66.31 1.04 -68.97
CA GLU A 51 -66.90 -0.31 -68.93
C GLU A 51 -68.43 -0.24 -68.75
N GLU A 52 -68.96 0.58 -67.83
CA GLU A 52 -70.43 0.79 -67.71
C GLU A 52 -71.05 1.29 -69.03
N ARG A 53 -70.37 2.21 -69.73
CA ARG A 53 -70.83 2.72 -71.03
C ARG A 53 -70.78 1.66 -72.13
N ALA A 54 -69.77 0.79 -72.11
CA ALA A 54 -69.68 -0.32 -73.05
C ALA A 54 -70.79 -1.35 -72.80
N GLU A 55 -71.04 -1.72 -71.55
CA GLU A 55 -72.13 -2.64 -71.19
C GLU A 55 -73.51 -2.06 -71.53
N SER A 56 -73.76 -0.78 -71.23
CA SER A 56 -75.02 -0.10 -71.58
C SER A 56 -75.26 -0.07 -73.09
N LEU A 57 -74.24 0.26 -73.90
CA LEU A 57 -74.36 0.24 -75.36
C LEU A 57 -74.51 -1.19 -75.91
N GLN A 58 -73.91 -2.19 -75.26
CA GLN A 58 -74.06 -3.59 -75.66
C GLN A 58 -75.48 -4.10 -75.38
N GLN A 59 -76.08 -3.73 -74.25
CA GLN A 59 -77.49 -4.03 -73.95
C GLN A 59 -78.45 -3.37 -74.96
N GLU A 60 -78.21 -2.12 -75.35
CA GLU A 60 -78.99 -1.47 -76.43
C GLU A 60 -78.84 -2.20 -77.77
N VAL A 61 -77.63 -2.64 -78.12
CA VAL A 61 -77.36 -3.41 -79.35
C VAL A 61 -78.02 -4.79 -79.32
N GLU A 62 -78.11 -5.44 -78.16
CA GLU A 62 -78.80 -6.73 -78.00
C GLU A 62 -80.32 -6.57 -78.11
N ALA A 63 -80.92 -5.59 -77.41
CA ALA A 63 -82.34 -5.26 -77.53
C ALA A 63 -82.77 -4.79 -78.95
N LEU A 64 -81.83 -4.21 -79.73
CA LEU A 64 -82.07 -3.88 -81.14
C LEU A 64 -81.97 -5.11 -82.06
N LYS A 65 -81.13 -6.10 -81.75
CA LYS A 65 -81.06 -7.37 -82.52
C LYS A 65 -82.35 -8.18 -82.35
N GLU A 66 -82.80 -8.37 -81.11
CA GLU A 66 -84.05 -9.10 -80.81
C GLU A 66 -85.22 -8.53 -81.63
N ARG A 67 -85.32 -7.20 -81.70
CA ARG A 67 -86.33 -6.48 -82.50
C ARG A 67 -86.20 -6.62 -84.01
N VAL A 68 -84.97 -6.79 -84.51
CA VAL A 68 -84.73 -7.10 -85.94
C VAL A 68 -85.12 -8.55 -86.22
N ASP A 69 -84.77 -9.47 -85.34
CA ASP A 69 -85.10 -10.90 -85.47
C ASP A 69 -86.63 -11.10 -85.46
N GLU A 70 -87.35 -10.49 -84.52
CA GLU A 70 -88.83 -10.41 -84.52
C GLU A 70 -89.38 -9.95 -85.88
N LEU A 71 -88.95 -8.77 -86.36
CA LEU A 71 -89.42 -8.20 -87.63
C LEU A 71 -89.04 -9.04 -88.86
N THR A 72 -87.93 -9.81 -88.81
CA THR A 72 -87.62 -10.76 -89.88
C THR A 72 -88.51 -11.99 -89.86
N THR A 73 -88.90 -12.52 -88.70
CA THR A 73 -89.82 -13.65 -88.63
C THR A 73 -91.23 -13.27 -89.11
N ASP A 74 -91.73 -12.08 -88.78
CA ASP A 74 -92.97 -11.53 -89.34
C ASP A 74 -92.90 -11.41 -90.88
N LEU A 75 -91.77 -10.95 -91.43
CA LEU A 75 -91.57 -10.85 -92.88
C LEU A 75 -91.43 -12.21 -93.58
N GLU A 76 -90.93 -13.25 -92.91
CA GLU A 76 -90.89 -14.61 -93.44
C GLU A 76 -92.27 -15.27 -93.45
N ILE A 77 -93.06 -15.07 -92.39
CA ILE A 77 -94.47 -15.50 -92.32
C ILE A 77 -95.29 -14.84 -93.44
N LEU A 78 -95.18 -13.51 -93.60
CA LEU A 78 -95.90 -12.78 -94.65
C LEU A 78 -95.48 -13.20 -96.07
N LYS A 79 -94.22 -13.57 -96.30
CA LYS A 79 -93.78 -14.13 -97.60
C LYS A 79 -94.40 -15.50 -97.87
N ALA A 80 -94.40 -16.38 -96.87
CA ALA A 80 -95.03 -17.70 -96.99
C ALA A 80 -96.53 -17.60 -97.30
N GLU A 81 -97.26 -16.67 -96.66
CA GLU A 81 -98.68 -16.44 -96.94
C GLU A 81 -98.97 -15.87 -98.34
N ILE A 82 -97.99 -15.20 -98.98
CA ILE A 82 -98.11 -14.59 -100.30
C ILE A 82 -97.75 -15.56 -101.44
N GLU A 83 -96.76 -16.44 -101.25
CA GLU A 83 -96.36 -17.40 -102.30
C GLU A 83 -97.36 -18.57 -102.47
N GLU A 84 -98.18 -18.91 -101.46
CA GLU A 84 -98.98 -20.14 -101.45
C GLU A 84 -100.43 -20.01 -101.99
N LYS A 85 -100.80 -18.94 -102.72
CA LYS A 85 -102.22 -18.70 -103.13
C LYS A 85 -102.44 -18.42 -104.63
N GLY A 86 -102.49 -19.50 -105.42
CA GLY A 86 -103.15 -19.57 -106.74
C GLY A 86 -102.30 -20.24 -107.84
N SER A 87 -102.80 -21.21 -108.62
CA SER A 87 -104.08 -21.94 -108.59
C SER A 87 -103.89 -23.41 -109.02
N ASP A 88 -104.83 -24.29 -108.64
CA ASP A 88 -104.79 -25.76 -108.75
C ASP A 88 -104.13 -26.40 -109.99
N GLY A 89 -103.47 -27.56 -109.78
CA GLY A 89 -103.05 -28.42 -110.90
C GLY A 89 -102.32 -29.75 -110.62
N ALA A 90 -101.62 -29.93 -109.49
CA ALA A 90 -100.71 -31.09 -109.31
C ALA A 90 -100.56 -31.65 -107.87
N ALA A 91 -101.61 -31.55 -107.05
CA ALA A 91 -101.55 -31.66 -105.57
C ALA A 91 -101.10 -33.00 -104.94
N SER A 92 -100.72 -34.03 -105.71
CA SER A 92 -100.34 -35.37 -105.16
C SER A 92 -98.82 -35.64 -105.18
N SER A 93 -98.10 -35.27 -106.25
CA SER A 93 -96.64 -35.49 -106.29
C SER A 93 -95.84 -34.42 -105.55
N TYR A 94 -96.42 -33.25 -105.31
CA TYR A 94 -95.75 -32.16 -104.62
C TYR A 94 -95.71 -32.39 -103.10
N GLN A 95 -96.87 -32.69 -102.47
CA GLN A 95 -96.96 -32.92 -101.02
C GLN A 95 -96.00 -34.01 -100.52
N LEU A 96 -95.83 -35.11 -101.25
CA LEU A 96 -94.90 -36.18 -100.85
C LEU A 96 -93.43 -35.68 -100.86
N LYS A 97 -93.00 -35.01 -101.94
CA LYS A 97 -91.64 -34.46 -102.03
C LYS A 97 -91.40 -33.30 -101.07
N GLN A 98 -92.40 -32.45 -100.85
CA GLN A 98 -92.36 -31.35 -99.90
C GLN A 98 -92.21 -31.89 -98.46
N LEU A 99 -92.92 -32.96 -98.10
CA LEU A 99 -92.75 -33.67 -96.83
C LEU A 99 -91.40 -34.39 -96.73
N GLU A 100 -90.89 -34.99 -97.81
CA GLU A 100 -89.55 -35.60 -97.85
C GLU A 100 -88.44 -34.55 -97.67
N GLU A 101 -88.52 -33.41 -98.37
CA GLU A 101 -87.58 -32.29 -98.20
C GLU A 101 -87.71 -31.62 -96.83
N GLN A 102 -88.92 -31.41 -96.30
CA GLN A 102 -89.11 -30.88 -94.95
C GLN A 102 -88.51 -31.85 -93.91
N ASN A 103 -88.73 -33.16 -94.05
CA ASN A 103 -88.09 -34.16 -93.19
C ASN A 103 -86.57 -34.21 -93.35
N ALA A 104 -86.03 -33.99 -94.56
CA ALA A 104 -84.59 -33.89 -94.78
C ALA A 104 -84.01 -32.63 -94.13
N ARG A 105 -84.62 -31.46 -94.35
CA ARG A 105 -84.22 -30.17 -93.77
C ARG A 105 -84.34 -30.18 -92.24
N LEU A 106 -85.36 -30.82 -91.67
CA LEU A 106 -85.51 -31.01 -90.22
C LEU A 106 -84.46 -31.97 -89.64
N LYS A 107 -84.10 -33.05 -90.35
CA LYS A 107 -82.99 -33.93 -89.95
C LYS A 107 -81.64 -33.20 -90.00
N ASP A 108 -81.38 -32.42 -91.04
CA ASP A 108 -80.20 -31.57 -91.16
C ASP A 108 -80.15 -30.50 -90.06
N ALA A 109 -81.28 -29.87 -89.74
CA ALA A 109 -81.37 -28.90 -88.64
C ALA A 109 -81.13 -29.56 -87.27
N LEU A 110 -81.67 -30.76 -87.03
CA LEU A 110 -81.40 -31.55 -85.83
C LEU A 110 -79.94 -32.00 -85.74
N VAL A 111 -79.30 -32.37 -86.85
CA VAL A 111 -77.86 -32.67 -86.91
C VAL A 111 -77.04 -31.42 -86.60
N ARG A 112 -77.36 -30.26 -87.20
CA ARG A 112 -76.68 -28.99 -86.89
C ARG A 112 -76.88 -28.57 -85.43
N MET A 113 -78.08 -28.68 -84.85
CA MET A 113 -78.30 -28.41 -83.42
C MET A 113 -77.54 -29.39 -82.52
N ARG A 114 -77.50 -30.68 -82.86
CA ARG A 114 -76.69 -31.67 -82.14
C ARG A 114 -75.21 -31.29 -82.17
N ASP A 115 -74.71 -30.88 -83.33
CA ASP A 115 -73.30 -30.61 -83.55
C ASP A 115 -72.87 -29.27 -82.91
N LEU A 116 -73.69 -28.23 -83.02
CA LEU A 116 -73.57 -26.98 -82.25
C LEU A 116 -73.59 -27.25 -80.75
N SER A 117 -74.58 -27.96 -80.23
CA SER A 117 -74.66 -28.30 -78.80
C SER A 117 -73.51 -29.21 -78.33
N SER A 118 -72.90 -29.99 -79.24
CA SER A 118 -71.67 -30.74 -78.95
C SER A 118 -70.42 -29.83 -78.91
N SER A 119 -70.41 -28.76 -79.71
CA SER A 119 -69.35 -27.75 -79.72
C SER A 119 -69.42 -26.88 -78.47
N GLU A 120 -70.60 -26.33 -78.16
CA GLU A 120 -70.90 -25.57 -76.94
C GLU A 120 -70.50 -26.36 -75.68
N LYS A 121 -70.86 -27.65 -75.59
CA LYS A 121 -70.46 -28.52 -74.48
C LYS A 121 -68.95 -28.74 -74.41
N GLN A 122 -68.28 -28.87 -75.56
CA GLN A 122 -66.81 -28.93 -75.59
C GLN A 122 -66.17 -27.61 -75.17
N GLU A 123 -66.77 -26.47 -75.50
CA GLU A 123 -66.25 -25.14 -75.16
C GLU A 123 -66.50 -24.77 -73.70
N HIS A 124 -67.68 -25.07 -73.14
CA HIS A 124 -67.91 -25.01 -71.70
C HIS A 124 -66.92 -25.90 -70.92
N VAL A 125 -66.63 -27.12 -71.40
CA VAL A 125 -65.63 -28.00 -70.76
C VAL A 125 -64.19 -27.48 -70.90
N LYS A 126 -63.86 -26.74 -71.98
CA LYS A 126 -62.55 -26.04 -72.11
C LYS A 126 -62.48 -24.86 -71.13
N LEU A 127 -63.53 -24.02 -71.09
CA LEU A 127 -63.63 -22.84 -70.24
C LEU A 127 -63.60 -23.21 -68.75
N GLN A 128 -64.36 -24.23 -68.35
CA GLN A 128 -64.37 -24.75 -66.98
C GLN A 128 -62.96 -25.21 -66.56
N LYS A 129 -62.26 -25.98 -67.40
CA LYS A 129 -60.86 -26.41 -67.12
C LYS A 129 -59.87 -25.25 -67.07
N LEU A 130 -60.14 -24.15 -67.79
CA LEU A 130 -59.32 -22.94 -67.75
C LEU A 130 -59.60 -22.14 -66.46
N MET A 131 -60.85 -22.06 -66.03
CA MET A 131 -61.27 -21.49 -64.74
C MET A 131 -60.70 -22.28 -63.55
N GLU A 132 -60.77 -23.61 -63.59
CA GLU A 132 -60.17 -24.50 -62.59
C GLU A 132 -58.66 -24.26 -62.45
N LYS A 133 -57.93 -24.15 -63.57
CA LYS A 133 -56.52 -23.77 -63.58
C LYS A 133 -56.27 -22.37 -63.02
N LYS A 134 -57.07 -21.38 -63.42
CA LYS A 134 -56.91 -20.00 -62.95
C LYS A 134 -57.18 -19.87 -61.45
N ASN A 135 -58.12 -20.64 -60.90
CA ASN A 135 -58.34 -20.72 -59.46
C ASN A 135 -57.11 -21.32 -58.75
N GLN A 136 -56.52 -22.41 -59.27
CA GLN A 136 -55.29 -23.01 -58.72
C GLN A 136 -54.09 -22.05 -58.78
N GLU A 137 -53.91 -21.33 -59.88
CA GLU A 137 -52.88 -20.27 -60.00
C GLU A 137 -53.10 -19.15 -58.97
N LEU A 138 -54.35 -18.73 -58.77
CA LEU A 138 -54.73 -17.68 -57.81
C LEU A 138 -54.54 -18.14 -56.35
N GLU A 139 -54.82 -19.41 -56.03
CA GLU A 139 -54.51 -20.01 -54.72
C GLU A 139 -53.01 -20.06 -54.44
N VAL A 140 -52.18 -20.43 -55.43
CA VAL A 140 -50.71 -20.41 -55.29
C VAL A 140 -50.19 -18.99 -55.06
N VAL A 141 -50.70 -17.99 -55.79
CA VAL A 141 -50.32 -16.59 -55.60
C VAL A 141 -50.76 -16.05 -54.23
N ARG A 142 -51.94 -16.45 -53.71
CA ARG A 142 -52.36 -16.12 -52.33
C ARG A 142 -51.40 -16.68 -51.29
N GLN A 143 -51.05 -17.96 -51.39
CA GLN A 143 -50.09 -18.60 -50.47
C GLN A 143 -48.70 -17.97 -50.55
N GLN A 144 -48.25 -17.52 -51.73
CA GLN A 144 -46.99 -16.80 -51.89
C GLN A 144 -47.05 -15.41 -51.23
N ARG A 145 -48.13 -14.66 -51.42
CA ARG A 145 -48.36 -13.37 -50.76
C ARG A 145 -48.36 -13.52 -49.23
N GLU A 146 -49.06 -14.52 -48.72
CA GLU A 146 -49.15 -14.79 -47.27
C GLU A 146 -47.77 -15.09 -46.67
N ARG A 147 -46.95 -15.94 -47.29
CA ARG A 147 -45.57 -16.20 -46.85
C ARG A 147 -44.68 -14.95 -46.92
N LEU A 148 -44.74 -14.20 -48.01
CA LEU A 148 -43.97 -12.95 -48.14
C LEU A 148 -44.38 -11.90 -47.10
N GLN A 149 -45.63 -11.92 -46.65
CA GLN A 149 -46.14 -11.03 -45.60
C GLN A 149 -45.75 -11.50 -44.19
N GLU A 150 -45.66 -12.82 -43.94
CA GLU A 150 -45.05 -13.39 -42.73
C GLU A 150 -43.53 -13.11 -42.68
N GLU A 151 -42.81 -13.27 -43.79
CA GLU A 151 -41.39 -12.96 -43.91
C GLU A 151 -41.10 -11.46 -43.73
N LEU A 152 -41.95 -10.57 -44.29
CA LEU A 152 -41.87 -9.13 -44.08
C LEU A 152 -42.08 -8.77 -42.60
N SER A 153 -43.10 -9.33 -41.94
CA SER A 153 -43.38 -9.05 -40.53
C SER A 153 -42.24 -9.53 -39.60
N GLN A 154 -41.56 -10.63 -39.94
CA GLN A 154 -40.36 -11.09 -39.24
C GLN A 154 -39.15 -10.17 -39.49
N ALA A 155 -39.00 -9.65 -40.71
CA ALA A 155 -37.96 -8.66 -41.03
C ALA A 155 -38.20 -7.33 -40.29
N GLU A 156 -39.44 -6.85 -40.22
CA GLU A 156 -39.83 -5.65 -39.47
C GLU A 156 -39.55 -5.82 -37.97
N GLY A 157 -39.95 -6.95 -37.36
CA GLY A 157 -39.67 -7.23 -35.95
C GLY A 157 -38.17 -7.29 -35.64
N THR A 158 -37.36 -7.96 -36.46
CA THR A 158 -35.90 -8.00 -36.27
C THR A 158 -35.22 -6.66 -36.53
N ILE A 159 -35.78 -5.81 -37.41
CA ILE A 159 -35.34 -4.42 -37.58
C ILE A 159 -35.62 -3.60 -36.31
N ASP A 160 -36.76 -3.80 -35.64
CA ASP A 160 -37.08 -3.09 -34.39
C ASP A 160 -36.24 -3.58 -33.20
N GLU A 161 -36.03 -4.89 -33.05
CA GLU A 161 -35.08 -5.45 -32.06
C GLU A 161 -33.65 -4.90 -32.22
N LEU A 162 -33.21 -4.66 -33.47
CA LEU A 162 -31.90 -4.07 -33.76
C LEU A 162 -31.85 -2.56 -33.46
N LYS A 163 -32.95 -1.82 -33.61
CA LYS A 163 -33.02 -0.41 -33.18
C LYS A 163 -32.89 -0.30 -31.66
N GLU A 164 -33.64 -1.10 -30.91
CA GLU A 164 -33.56 -1.10 -29.43
C GLU A 164 -32.14 -1.42 -28.93
N GLN A 165 -31.43 -2.33 -29.59
CA GLN A 165 -30.02 -2.64 -29.30
C GLN A 165 -29.07 -1.47 -29.61
N VAL A 166 -29.31 -0.72 -30.69
CA VAL A 166 -28.52 0.47 -31.04
C VAL A 166 -28.78 1.62 -30.06
N ASP A 167 -30.03 1.89 -29.72
CA ASP A 167 -30.39 2.94 -28.75
C ASP A 167 -29.83 2.62 -27.35
N ALA A 168 -29.88 1.35 -26.94
CA ALA A 168 -29.25 0.89 -25.68
C ALA A 168 -27.72 1.01 -25.71
N ALA A 169 -27.07 0.76 -26.86
CA ALA A 169 -25.63 0.92 -27.01
C ALA A 169 -25.21 2.41 -26.97
N LEU A 170 -25.96 3.30 -27.61
CA LEU A 170 -25.72 4.75 -27.57
C LEU A 170 -25.87 5.31 -26.14
N GLY A 171 -26.92 4.92 -25.42
CA GLY A 171 -27.10 5.32 -24.01
C GLY A 171 -26.01 4.77 -23.08
N ALA A 172 -25.37 3.64 -23.42
CA ALA A 172 -24.21 3.13 -22.71
C ALA A 172 -22.93 3.92 -23.06
N GLU A 173 -22.75 4.35 -24.31
CA GLU A 173 -21.63 5.18 -24.75
C GLU A 173 -21.64 6.55 -24.07
N GLU A 174 -22.79 7.25 -24.03
CA GLU A 174 -22.96 8.51 -23.29
C GLU A 174 -22.62 8.35 -21.79
N MET A 175 -23.01 7.24 -21.17
CA MET A 175 -22.68 6.95 -19.77
C MET A 175 -21.17 6.71 -19.57
N VAL A 176 -20.50 6.04 -20.51
CA VAL A 176 -19.05 5.79 -20.46
C VAL A 176 -18.26 7.09 -20.68
N GLU A 177 -18.69 7.98 -21.57
CA GLU A 177 -18.07 9.30 -21.75
C GLU A 177 -18.20 10.12 -20.45
N MET A 178 -19.41 10.26 -19.91
CA MET A 178 -19.67 10.97 -18.65
C MET A 178 -18.93 10.40 -17.43
N LEU A 179 -18.74 9.09 -17.37
CA LEU A 179 -17.94 8.44 -16.32
C LEU A 179 -16.44 8.66 -16.53
N THR A 180 -15.96 8.64 -17.78
CA THR A 180 -14.54 8.87 -18.13
C THR A 180 -14.13 10.30 -17.79
N ASP A 181 -14.92 11.30 -18.20
CA ASP A 181 -14.70 12.71 -17.86
C ASP A 181 -14.69 12.91 -16.34
N ARG A 182 -15.65 12.32 -15.62
CA ARG A 182 -15.70 12.40 -14.16
C ARG A 182 -14.49 11.74 -13.50
N ASN A 183 -13.96 10.65 -14.06
CA ASN A 183 -12.78 9.98 -13.53
C ASN A 183 -11.51 10.81 -13.78
N LEU A 184 -11.33 11.38 -14.98
CA LEU A 184 -10.23 12.29 -15.31
C LEU A 184 -10.19 13.52 -14.37
N ASN A 185 -11.34 14.15 -14.12
CA ASN A 185 -11.45 15.27 -13.17
C ASN A 185 -11.09 14.86 -11.73
N LEU A 186 -11.42 13.63 -11.32
CA LEU A 186 -11.06 13.10 -9.99
C LEU A 186 -9.57 12.75 -9.90
N GLU A 187 -8.97 12.17 -10.94
CA GLU A 187 -7.53 11.90 -11.00
C GLU A 187 -6.70 13.18 -10.96
N GLU A 188 -7.13 14.23 -11.67
CA GLU A 188 -6.48 15.54 -11.61
C GLU A 188 -6.59 16.17 -10.22
N LYS A 189 -7.78 16.15 -9.59
CA LYS A 189 -7.94 16.65 -8.21
C LYS A 189 -7.13 15.84 -7.19
N VAL A 190 -7.00 14.53 -7.37
CA VAL A 190 -6.14 13.67 -6.53
C VAL A 190 -4.66 13.98 -6.75
N ARG A 191 -4.25 14.35 -7.97
CA ARG A 191 -2.87 14.77 -8.27
C ARG A 191 -2.54 16.10 -7.58
N GLU A 192 -3.39 17.10 -7.74
CA GLU A 192 -3.27 18.42 -7.08
C GLU A 192 -3.22 18.27 -5.55
N LEU A 193 -4.11 17.47 -4.96
CA LEU A 193 -4.10 17.23 -3.52
C LEU A 193 -2.80 16.54 -3.04
N ARG A 194 -2.26 15.58 -3.81
CA ARG A 194 -0.97 14.94 -3.49
C ARG A 194 0.20 15.91 -3.57
N GLU A 195 0.20 16.83 -4.53
CA GLU A 195 1.20 17.89 -4.65
C GLU A 195 1.15 18.82 -3.41
N THR A 196 -0.04 19.32 -3.05
CA THR A 196 -0.19 20.16 -1.84
C THR A 196 0.14 19.43 -0.53
N VAL A 197 -0.05 18.10 -0.44
CA VAL A 197 0.41 17.32 0.71
C VAL A 197 1.93 17.22 0.74
N GLY A 198 2.59 17.01 -0.41
CA GLY A 198 4.06 17.00 -0.49
C GLY A 198 4.69 18.33 -0.09
N ASP A 199 4.11 19.46 -0.51
CA ASP A 199 4.54 20.80 -0.08
C ASP A 199 4.38 21.00 1.45
N LEU A 200 3.27 20.52 2.02
CA LEU A 200 3.02 20.59 3.47
C LEU A 200 3.93 19.66 4.27
N GLU A 201 4.22 18.46 3.76
CA GLU A 201 5.20 17.53 4.35
C GLU A 201 6.60 18.15 4.35
N ALA A 202 7.04 18.76 3.24
CA ALA A 202 8.33 19.46 3.17
C ALA A 202 8.41 20.69 4.10
N MET A 203 7.32 21.46 4.24
CA MET A 203 7.23 22.51 5.25
C MET A 203 7.27 21.97 6.68
N ASN A 204 6.72 20.78 6.92
CA ASN A 204 6.76 20.16 8.24
C ASN A 204 8.16 19.64 8.59
N GLU A 205 8.86 18.99 7.65
CA GLU A 205 10.26 18.58 7.83
C GLU A 205 11.17 19.78 8.14
N MET A 206 10.99 20.91 7.46
CA MET A 206 11.73 22.15 7.76
C MET A 206 11.41 22.74 9.15
N ASN A 207 10.16 22.61 9.62
CA ASN A 207 9.78 23.04 10.98
C ASN A 207 10.36 22.11 12.06
N ASP A 208 10.37 20.80 11.83
CA ASP A 208 11.01 19.82 12.74
C ASP A 208 12.53 20.08 12.83
N GLU A 209 13.21 20.35 11.71
CA GLU A 209 14.63 20.75 11.73
C GLU A 209 14.85 22.05 12.51
N LEU A 210 14.03 23.08 12.31
CA LEU A 210 14.10 24.34 13.09
C LEU A 210 13.86 24.11 14.59
N GLN A 211 12.96 23.19 14.95
CA GLN A 211 12.65 22.87 16.34
C GLN A 211 13.75 22.07 17.03
N GLU A 212 14.39 21.12 16.35
CA GLU A 212 15.56 20.41 16.90
C GLU A 212 16.76 21.36 17.06
N ASN A 213 17.05 22.23 16.07
CA ASN A 213 18.09 23.26 16.21
C ASN A 213 17.82 24.21 17.41
N ALA A 214 16.57 24.61 17.64
CA ALA A 214 16.18 25.41 18.78
C ALA A 214 16.32 24.66 20.13
N ARG A 215 16.19 23.33 20.10
CA ARG A 215 16.33 22.44 21.26
C ARG A 215 17.79 22.16 21.61
N GLU A 216 18.64 21.94 20.61
CA GLU A 216 20.09 21.78 20.79
C GLU A 216 20.70 23.06 21.39
N THR A 217 20.36 24.23 20.82
CA THR A 217 20.81 25.53 21.37
C THR A 217 20.25 25.82 22.77
N GLU A 218 19.05 25.34 23.13
CA GLU A 218 18.57 25.40 24.53
C GLU A 218 19.45 24.53 25.47
N LEU A 219 19.82 23.32 25.03
CA LEU A 219 20.67 22.42 25.81
C LEU A 219 22.08 22.98 26.00
N GLU A 220 22.72 23.51 24.95
CA GLU A 220 24.02 24.20 25.06
C GLU A 220 23.97 25.35 26.08
N LEU A 221 22.91 26.17 26.07
CA LEU A 221 22.76 27.28 27.01
C LEU A 221 22.54 26.79 28.45
N ARG A 222 21.85 25.66 28.64
CA ARG A 222 21.69 25.01 29.96
C ARG A 222 23.02 24.45 30.48
N GLU A 223 23.82 23.79 29.63
CA GLU A 223 25.15 23.30 30.01
C GLU A 223 26.11 24.46 30.34
N GLN A 224 26.08 25.54 29.57
CA GLN A 224 26.83 26.77 29.88
C GLN A 224 26.40 27.38 31.23
N LEU A 225 25.10 27.35 31.55
CA LEU A 225 24.57 27.81 32.84
C LEU A 225 25.06 26.93 34.00
N ASP A 226 25.03 25.60 33.86
CA ASP A 226 25.51 24.67 34.89
C ASP A 226 27.03 24.78 35.10
N MET A 227 27.80 24.94 34.02
CA MET A 227 29.24 25.19 34.07
C MET A 227 29.57 26.54 34.71
N ALA A 228 28.77 27.59 34.48
CA ALA A 228 28.87 28.85 35.20
C ALA A 228 28.52 28.67 36.70
N GLY A 229 27.44 27.95 37.02
CA GLY A 229 27.03 27.63 38.38
C GLY A 229 28.04 26.75 39.14
N ALA A 230 28.77 25.88 38.45
CA ALA A 230 29.91 25.15 39.00
C ALA A 230 31.09 26.08 39.34
N ARG A 231 31.46 26.97 38.41
CA ARG A 231 32.52 27.99 38.64
C ARG A 231 32.19 28.92 39.81
N VAL A 232 30.93 29.36 39.94
CA VAL A 232 30.48 30.19 41.07
C VAL A 232 30.58 29.43 42.40
N ARG A 233 30.11 28.19 42.46
CA ARG A 233 30.22 27.35 43.67
C ARG A 233 31.66 27.05 44.06
N GLU A 234 32.56 26.86 43.08
CA GLU A 234 33.98 26.68 43.38
C GLU A 234 34.64 27.98 43.87
N ALA A 235 34.30 29.13 43.26
CA ALA A 235 34.77 30.43 43.72
C ALA A 235 34.29 30.75 45.16
N GLN A 236 33.05 30.41 45.51
CA GLN A 236 32.51 30.52 46.86
C GLN A 236 33.33 29.69 47.86
N LYS A 237 33.59 28.40 47.58
CA LYS A 237 34.42 27.54 48.43
C LYS A 237 35.87 28.04 48.60
N ARG A 238 36.46 28.62 47.55
CA ARG A 238 37.79 29.26 47.64
C ARG A 238 37.76 30.51 48.53
N VAL A 239 36.67 31.28 48.52
CA VAL A 239 36.47 32.43 49.42
C VAL A 239 36.24 31.97 50.86
N GLU A 240 35.46 30.91 51.09
CA GLU A 240 35.25 30.32 52.43
C GLU A 240 36.57 29.84 53.05
N ALA A 241 37.38 29.06 52.31
CA ALA A 241 38.70 28.62 52.76
C ALA A 241 39.70 29.79 52.97
N ALA A 242 39.59 30.86 52.17
CA ALA A 242 40.37 32.08 52.38
C ALA A 242 39.93 32.84 53.64
N GLN A 243 38.64 32.81 54.01
CA GLN A 243 38.14 33.39 55.26
C GLN A 243 38.57 32.57 56.49
N GLU A 244 38.54 31.25 56.41
CA GLU A 244 39.01 30.34 57.47
C GLU A 244 40.51 30.52 57.74
N THR A 245 41.35 30.47 56.70
CA THR A 245 42.80 30.71 56.82
C THR A 245 43.13 32.11 57.34
N VAL A 246 42.36 33.13 56.95
CA VAL A 246 42.48 34.48 57.54
C VAL A 246 42.07 34.51 59.02
N ALA A 247 41.05 33.75 59.43
CA ALA A 247 40.67 33.64 60.84
C ALA A 247 41.75 32.93 61.68
N ASP A 248 42.36 31.86 61.15
CA ASP A 248 43.51 31.19 61.76
C ASP A 248 44.73 32.10 61.85
N TYR A 249 45.03 32.87 60.81
CA TYR A 249 46.07 33.89 60.86
C TYR A 249 45.74 35.00 61.88
N GLN A 250 44.48 35.43 62.02
CA GLN A 250 44.09 36.38 63.07
C GLN A 250 44.24 35.79 64.48
N GLN A 251 43.85 34.52 64.70
CA GLN A 251 44.05 33.84 65.98
C GLN A 251 45.54 33.64 66.28
N THR A 252 46.33 33.31 65.26
CA THR A 252 47.79 33.14 65.35
C THR A 252 48.49 34.47 65.62
N ILE A 253 48.08 35.57 64.97
CA ILE A 253 48.54 36.93 65.27
C ILE A 253 48.12 37.35 66.69
N LYS A 254 46.93 36.95 67.17
CA LYS A 254 46.51 37.19 68.56
C LYS A 254 47.40 36.43 69.55
N LYS A 255 47.68 35.15 69.31
CA LYS A 255 48.64 34.33 70.09
C LYS A 255 50.04 34.94 70.05
N TYR A 256 50.54 35.37 68.88
CA TYR A 256 51.83 36.05 68.76
C TYR A 256 51.83 37.40 69.48
N ARG A 257 50.77 38.20 69.45
CA ARG A 257 50.67 39.46 70.22
C ARG A 257 50.70 39.20 71.73
N GLN A 258 49.98 38.18 72.20
CA GLN A 258 50.01 37.75 73.60
C GLN A 258 51.39 37.21 73.99
N LEU A 259 52.03 36.43 73.11
CA LEU A 259 53.38 35.91 73.30
C LEU A 259 54.43 37.02 73.24
N THR A 260 54.30 38.04 72.39
CA THR A 260 55.24 39.18 72.38
C THR A 260 55.02 40.12 73.56
N ALA A 261 53.79 40.26 74.07
CA ALA A 261 53.55 40.98 75.32
C ALA A 261 54.16 40.20 76.50
N HIS A 262 53.85 38.90 76.61
CA HIS A 262 54.44 38.03 77.62
C HIS A 262 55.96 37.93 77.49
N LEU A 263 56.53 37.90 76.28
CA LEU A 263 57.98 37.96 76.05
C LEU A 263 58.54 39.37 76.21
N GLN A 264 57.75 40.44 76.24
CA GLN A 264 58.21 41.79 76.62
C GLN A 264 58.21 41.96 78.14
N ASP A 265 57.23 41.39 78.84
CA ASP A 265 57.21 41.32 80.29
C ASP A 265 58.26 40.32 80.81
N VAL A 266 58.44 39.18 80.15
CA VAL A 266 59.54 38.25 80.40
C VAL A 266 60.88 38.78 79.86
N ASN A 267 60.96 39.67 78.86
CA ASN A 267 62.19 40.45 78.56
C ASN A 267 62.39 41.64 79.49
N ARG A 268 61.41 42.05 80.30
CA ARG A 268 61.63 42.94 81.44
C ARG A 268 62.16 42.14 82.62
N GLU A 269 61.51 41.03 82.96
CA GLU A 269 62.01 40.09 83.96
C GLU A 269 63.39 39.53 83.57
N LEU A 270 63.68 39.34 82.29
CA LEU A 270 65.01 38.98 81.76
C LEU A 270 65.93 40.19 81.53
N THR A 271 65.51 41.44 81.30
CA THR A 271 66.47 42.55 81.49
C THR A 271 66.80 42.75 82.97
N ASN A 272 65.95 42.26 83.90
CA ASN A 272 66.20 42.22 85.35
C ASN A 272 66.91 40.92 85.85
N GLN A 273 67.00 39.85 85.05
CA GLN A 273 67.60 38.54 85.42
C GLN A 273 68.73 38.12 84.47
N GLN A 274 68.56 38.38 83.18
CA GLN A 274 69.52 38.26 82.08
C GLN A 274 70.34 39.55 81.86
N GLU A 275 70.22 40.52 82.77
CA GLU A 275 71.38 41.24 83.31
C GLU A 275 72.49 40.27 83.79
N ALA A 276 72.18 38.98 84.04
CA ALA A 276 73.12 37.95 84.48
C ALA A 276 73.22 36.64 83.63
N SER A 277 72.63 36.51 82.42
CA SER A 277 72.91 35.36 81.49
C SER A 277 72.28 35.48 80.09
N VAL A 278 72.99 35.10 79.02
CA VAL A 278 72.78 35.51 77.59
C VAL A 278 73.25 34.36 76.66
N GLU A 279 72.67 33.94 75.51
CA GLU A 279 71.60 34.43 74.59
C GLU A 279 71.08 33.28 73.67
N ARG A 280 70.09 33.53 72.77
CA ARG A 280 69.79 32.81 71.47
C ARG A 280 69.21 31.37 71.56
N GLN A 281 68.63 30.68 70.54
CA GLN A 281 67.95 30.90 69.23
C GLN A 281 67.24 29.54 68.83
N GLN A 282 66.53 29.26 67.72
CA GLN A 282 66.18 29.88 66.41
C GLN A 282 64.85 29.24 65.86
N GLN A 283 64.47 29.46 64.58
CA GLN A 283 63.39 28.73 63.86
C GLN A 283 63.74 28.45 62.37
N PRO A 284 63.27 27.34 61.76
CA PRO A 284 63.43 26.99 60.34
C PRO A 284 62.21 27.39 59.44
N PRO A 285 62.31 27.32 58.09
CA PRO A 285 61.28 27.79 57.14
C PRO A 285 60.19 26.75 56.78
N PRO A 286 59.06 27.17 56.14
CA PRO A 286 57.88 26.33 55.89
C PRO A 286 57.89 25.56 54.55
N GLU A 287 57.10 24.48 54.50
CA GLU A 287 56.86 23.64 53.31
C GLU A 287 55.70 24.16 52.43
N THR A 288 55.71 23.86 51.13
CA THR A 288 54.68 24.25 50.16
C THR A 288 53.63 23.16 49.94
N PHE A 289 52.34 23.52 50.02
CA PHE A 289 51.21 22.59 50.03
C PHE A 289 50.46 22.57 48.68
N ASP A 290 50.28 21.39 48.07
CA ASP A 290 49.62 21.25 46.75
C ASP A 290 48.14 20.87 46.87
N PHE A 291 47.28 21.82 46.53
CA PHE A 291 45.83 21.72 46.69
C PHE A 291 45.14 20.76 45.71
N LYS A 292 45.74 20.46 44.55
CA LYS A 292 45.11 19.54 43.57
C LYS A 292 45.11 18.11 44.09
N ILE A 293 46.21 17.69 44.69
CA ILE A 293 46.36 16.38 45.33
C ILE A 293 45.38 16.27 46.49
N LYS A 294 45.32 17.29 47.36
CA LYS A 294 44.38 17.33 48.51
C LYS A 294 42.90 17.26 48.11
N PHE A 295 42.51 17.85 46.98
CA PHE A 295 41.12 17.74 46.50
C PHE A 295 40.81 16.33 45.97
N ALA A 296 41.76 15.71 45.25
CA ALA A 296 41.63 14.33 44.77
C ALA A 296 41.58 13.33 45.94
N GLU A 297 42.48 13.46 46.92
CA GLU A 297 42.45 12.72 48.19
C GLU A 297 41.10 12.87 48.89
N THR A 298 40.61 14.10 49.08
CA THR A 298 39.32 14.35 49.77
C THR A 298 38.16 13.68 49.05
N LYS A 299 38.12 13.73 47.70
CA LYS A 299 37.09 13.06 46.89
C LYS A 299 37.22 11.53 46.94
N ALA A 300 38.44 11.00 47.02
CA ALA A 300 38.69 9.57 47.20
C ALA A 300 38.27 9.08 48.59
N HIS A 301 38.60 9.81 49.66
CA HIS A 301 38.17 9.51 51.03
C HIS A 301 36.65 9.53 51.17
N ALA A 302 35.95 10.51 50.57
CA ALA A 302 34.49 10.54 50.57
C ALA A 302 33.89 9.29 49.89
N LYS A 303 34.43 8.88 48.72
CA LYS A 303 34.05 7.63 48.06
C LYS A 303 34.37 6.38 48.88
N ALA A 304 35.50 6.35 49.58
CA ALA A 304 35.88 5.22 50.42
C ALA A 304 34.89 5.01 51.57
N ILE A 305 34.49 6.09 52.26
CA ILE A 305 33.47 6.05 53.32
C ILE A 305 32.12 5.60 52.76
N GLU A 306 31.72 6.09 51.57
CA GLU A 306 30.50 5.62 50.89
C GLU A 306 30.56 4.12 50.57
N MET A 307 31.71 3.62 50.09
CA MET A 307 31.89 2.19 49.82
C MET A 307 31.91 1.33 51.09
N GLU A 308 32.49 1.79 52.20
CA GLU A 308 32.43 1.09 53.50
C GLU A 308 30.98 0.99 54.02
N LEU A 309 30.20 2.07 53.89
CA LEU A 309 28.77 2.07 54.23
C LEU A 309 27.98 1.09 53.34
N ARG A 310 28.22 1.09 52.02
CA ARG A 310 27.62 0.10 51.09
C ARG A 310 28.04 -1.33 51.41
N GLN A 311 29.30 -1.57 51.80
CA GLN A 311 29.79 -2.88 52.19
C GLN A 311 29.09 -3.38 53.47
N MET A 312 28.83 -2.48 54.42
CA MET A 312 28.07 -2.76 55.63
C MET A 312 26.59 -3.08 55.32
N GLU A 313 25.93 -2.29 54.47
CA GLU A 313 24.56 -2.56 53.97
C GLU A 313 24.47 -3.95 53.32
N VAL A 314 25.41 -4.28 52.41
CA VAL A 314 25.45 -5.57 51.72
C VAL A 314 25.74 -6.72 52.70
N ALA A 315 26.63 -6.54 53.67
CA ALA A 315 26.88 -7.55 54.70
C ALA A 315 25.63 -7.80 55.58
N GLN A 316 24.90 -6.75 55.95
CA GLN A 316 23.64 -6.86 56.69
C GLN A 316 22.55 -7.54 55.86
N ALA A 317 22.40 -7.18 54.59
CA ALA A 317 21.44 -7.79 53.67
C ALA A 317 21.74 -9.28 53.43
N ASN A 318 23.01 -9.64 53.22
CA ASN A 318 23.45 -11.04 53.09
C ASN A 318 23.20 -11.83 54.39
N ARG A 319 23.42 -11.22 55.56
CA ARG A 319 23.12 -11.87 56.84
C ARG A 319 21.61 -12.04 57.06
N HIS A 320 20.80 -11.06 56.68
CA HIS A 320 19.34 -11.15 56.73
C HIS A 320 18.82 -12.25 55.80
N MET A 321 19.30 -12.31 54.55
CA MET A 321 18.98 -13.40 53.61
C MET A 321 19.38 -14.76 54.18
N SER A 322 20.61 -14.91 54.69
CA SER A 322 21.09 -16.14 55.36
C SER A 322 20.19 -16.59 56.52
N LEU A 323 19.63 -15.65 57.29
CA LEU A 323 18.69 -15.97 58.37
C LEU A 323 17.31 -16.37 57.83
N LEU A 324 16.80 -15.72 56.79
CA LEU A 324 15.54 -16.10 56.14
C LEU A 324 15.63 -17.47 55.47
N THR A 325 16.73 -17.75 54.76
CA THR A 325 16.97 -19.05 54.11
C THR A 325 16.98 -20.21 55.11
N ALA A 326 17.39 -19.99 56.37
CA ALA A 326 17.37 -21.00 57.42
C ALA A 326 15.96 -21.42 57.90
N PHE A 327 14.90 -20.69 57.48
CA PHE A 327 13.50 -21.09 57.69
C PHE A 327 12.88 -21.81 56.48
N MET A 328 13.60 -21.93 55.37
CA MET A 328 13.09 -22.57 54.14
C MET A 328 13.28 -24.10 54.19
N PRO A 329 12.33 -24.92 53.67
CA PRO A 329 12.46 -26.38 53.74
C PRO A 329 13.55 -26.97 52.83
N ASP A 330 14.03 -28.18 53.13
CA ASP A 330 15.00 -28.93 52.30
C ASP A 330 14.49 -29.28 50.87
N SER A 331 13.22 -29.02 50.54
CA SER A 331 12.71 -29.06 49.17
C SER A 331 13.02 -27.79 48.37
N PHE A 332 13.18 -26.65 49.02
CA PHE A 332 13.56 -25.38 48.41
C PHE A 332 15.04 -25.39 48.01
N LEU A 333 15.90 -25.91 48.89
CA LEU A 333 17.38 -25.88 48.79
C LEU A 333 18.00 -27.06 48.02
N ARG A 334 17.21 -28.00 47.50
CA ARG A 334 17.74 -29.08 46.66
C ARG A 334 18.12 -28.56 45.26
N PRO A 335 19.13 -29.14 44.58
CA PRO A 335 19.43 -28.80 43.18
C PRO A 335 18.21 -29.00 42.27
N GLY A 336 17.93 -28.00 41.42
CA GLY A 336 16.69 -27.93 40.63
C GLY A 336 15.43 -27.59 41.45
N GLY A 337 15.60 -27.17 42.70
CA GLY A 337 14.54 -26.68 43.57
C GLY A 337 14.19 -25.22 43.30
N ASP A 338 13.22 -24.71 44.07
CA ASP A 338 12.74 -23.34 43.94
C ASP A 338 13.82 -22.29 44.25
N HIS A 339 14.87 -22.64 45.00
CA HIS A 339 16.02 -21.76 45.23
C HIS A 339 16.80 -21.45 43.95
N ASP A 340 17.16 -22.48 43.17
CA ASP A 340 17.91 -22.30 41.91
C ASP A 340 17.09 -21.47 40.91
N CYS A 341 15.77 -21.61 40.91
CA CYS A 341 14.86 -20.79 40.10
C CYS A 341 14.99 -19.29 40.46
N VAL A 342 15.00 -18.94 41.75
CA VAL A 342 15.26 -17.56 42.22
C VAL A 342 16.67 -17.09 41.81
N LEU A 343 17.66 -17.98 41.83
CA LEU A 343 19.02 -17.64 41.39
C LEU A 343 19.11 -17.37 39.88
N VAL A 344 18.34 -18.07 39.02
CA VAL A 344 18.22 -17.72 37.58
C VAL A 344 17.63 -16.32 37.40
N LEU A 345 16.55 -15.99 38.12
CA LEU A 345 15.91 -14.68 38.03
C LEU A 345 16.85 -13.55 38.48
N LEU A 346 17.72 -13.80 39.47
CA LEU A 346 18.79 -12.88 39.89
C LEU A 346 20.04 -12.91 38.99
N LEU A 347 20.16 -13.88 38.09
CA LEU A 347 21.30 -14.02 37.17
C LEU A 347 21.11 -13.16 35.92
N MET A 348 19.91 -13.09 35.33
CA MET A 348 19.71 -12.32 34.09
C MET A 348 20.02 -10.82 34.26
N PRO A 349 19.44 -10.07 35.23
CA PRO A 349 19.72 -8.65 35.40
C PRO A 349 21.19 -8.38 35.77
N ARG A 350 21.83 -9.33 36.47
CA ARG A 350 23.24 -9.25 36.85
C ARG A 350 24.16 -9.39 35.63
N LEU A 351 23.89 -10.35 34.74
CA LEU A 351 24.62 -10.52 33.49
C LEU A 351 24.42 -9.32 32.55
N ILE A 352 23.20 -8.80 32.46
CA ILE A 352 22.86 -7.58 31.70
C ILE A 352 23.67 -6.38 32.22
N CYS A 353 23.70 -6.18 33.54
CA CYS A 353 24.44 -5.10 34.19
C CYS A 353 25.96 -5.24 34.01
N LYS A 354 26.51 -6.45 34.17
CA LYS A 354 27.93 -6.74 33.91
C LYS A 354 28.29 -6.46 32.44
N ALA A 355 27.47 -6.91 31.50
CA ALA A 355 27.70 -6.65 30.08
C ALA A 355 27.62 -5.14 29.75
N GLU A 356 26.66 -4.41 30.32
CA GLU A 356 26.53 -2.96 30.13
C GLU A 356 27.73 -2.18 30.68
N LEU A 357 28.26 -2.59 31.84
CA LEU A 357 29.45 -1.99 32.44
C LEU A 357 30.68 -2.16 31.54
N ILE A 358 30.94 -3.39 31.07
CA ILE A 358 32.06 -3.67 30.16
C ILE A 358 31.87 -2.91 28.84
N ARG A 359 30.64 -2.88 28.30
CA ARG A 359 30.30 -2.21 27.04
C ARG A 359 30.56 -0.70 27.11
N LYS A 360 30.11 -0.03 28.18
CA LYS A 360 30.40 1.40 28.41
C LYS A 360 31.88 1.66 28.58
N GLN A 361 32.56 0.89 29.45
CA GLN A 361 33.97 1.15 29.72
C GLN A 361 34.86 0.89 28.50
N ALA A 362 34.49 -0.05 27.61
CA ALA A 362 35.13 -0.24 26.32
C ALA A 362 34.85 0.91 25.33
N GLN A 363 33.62 1.42 25.26
CA GLN A 363 33.30 2.60 24.44
C GLN A 363 34.09 3.84 24.89
N GLU A 364 34.22 4.05 26.20
CA GLU A 364 35.02 5.14 26.79
C GLU A 364 36.53 4.94 26.61
N LYS A 365 37.07 3.72 26.82
CA LYS A 365 38.53 3.46 26.73
C LYS A 365 39.08 3.62 25.30
N PHE A 366 38.29 3.31 24.28
CA PHE A 366 38.72 3.33 22.87
C PHE A 366 38.10 4.48 22.05
N ASP A 367 37.38 5.40 22.70
CA ASP A 367 36.66 6.53 22.08
C ASP A 367 35.79 6.11 20.88
N LEU A 368 34.93 5.10 21.02
CA LEU A 368 34.10 4.58 19.92
C LEU A 368 32.91 5.53 19.62
N SER A 369 33.11 6.46 18.67
CA SER A 369 32.11 7.42 18.19
C SER A 369 31.90 7.33 16.66
N GLU A 370 30.87 7.99 16.10
CA GLU A 370 30.49 7.84 14.67
C GLU A 370 31.61 8.26 13.67
N ASN A 371 32.68 8.94 14.11
CA ASN A 371 33.77 9.49 13.26
C ASN A 371 35.07 8.65 13.28
N CYS A 372 35.01 7.34 13.54
CA CYS A 372 36.21 6.48 13.58
C CYS A 372 36.98 6.37 12.24
N SER A 373 36.38 6.75 11.11
CA SER A 373 36.94 6.66 9.76
C SER A 373 38.14 7.57 9.49
N GLU A 374 38.27 8.69 10.20
CA GLU A 374 39.30 9.71 9.94
C GLU A 374 40.59 9.54 10.77
N ARG A 375 40.67 8.51 11.64
CA ARG A 375 41.80 8.37 12.58
C ARG A 375 43.11 7.99 11.86
N PRO A 376 44.20 8.76 12.03
CA PRO A 376 45.51 8.36 11.52
C PRO A 376 46.01 7.11 12.26
N GLY A 377 46.68 6.20 11.55
CA GLY A 377 47.30 5.00 12.13
C GLY A 377 46.49 3.69 12.00
N LEU A 378 45.34 3.69 11.32
CA LEU A 378 44.45 2.53 11.11
C LEU A 378 45.12 1.24 10.53
N ARG A 379 46.32 1.33 9.94
CA ARG A 379 47.11 0.16 9.50
C ARG A 379 47.84 -0.60 10.63
N GLY A 380 47.98 -0.01 11.82
CA GLY A 380 48.75 -0.57 12.94
C GLY A 380 47.90 -0.91 14.16
N ALA A 381 48.55 -1.04 15.32
CA ALA A 381 47.91 -1.44 16.58
C ALA A 381 46.68 -0.60 16.94
N SER A 382 46.66 0.71 16.67
CA SER A 382 45.48 1.57 16.89
C SER A 382 44.25 1.14 16.07
N GLY A 383 44.44 0.54 14.90
CA GLY A 383 43.35 -0.07 14.12
C GLY A 383 42.92 -1.43 14.68
N GLU A 384 43.86 -2.24 15.16
CA GLU A 384 43.59 -3.54 15.82
C GLU A 384 42.84 -3.35 17.15
N GLN A 385 43.16 -2.31 17.91
CA GLN A 385 42.47 -1.89 19.13
C GLN A 385 41.02 -1.46 18.85
N LEU A 386 40.79 -0.66 17.81
CA LEU A 386 39.43 -0.26 17.42
C LEU A 386 38.61 -1.45 16.89
N SER A 387 39.24 -2.35 16.14
CA SER A 387 38.64 -3.61 15.66
C SER A 387 38.18 -4.48 16.83
N PHE A 388 39.09 -4.76 17.76
CA PHE A 388 38.81 -5.50 18.98
C PHE A 388 37.70 -4.84 19.82
N ALA A 389 37.78 -3.53 20.04
CA ALA A 389 36.82 -2.81 20.86
C ALA A 389 35.41 -2.80 20.24
N ALA A 390 35.29 -2.57 18.94
CA ALA A 390 34.00 -2.62 18.24
C ALA A 390 33.41 -4.05 18.21
N GLY A 391 34.24 -5.07 17.97
CA GLY A 391 33.83 -6.48 18.04
C GLY A 391 33.39 -6.93 19.45
N LEU A 392 34.07 -6.43 20.49
CA LEU A 392 33.71 -6.67 21.89
C LEU A 392 32.39 -5.98 22.25
N VAL A 393 32.22 -4.70 21.90
CA VAL A 393 30.97 -3.95 22.11
C VAL A 393 29.79 -4.60 21.38
N TYR A 394 29.97 -5.04 20.13
CA TYR A 394 28.96 -5.82 19.40
C TYR A 394 28.61 -7.14 20.11
N SER A 395 29.61 -7.90 20.56
CA SER A 395 29.40 -9.16 21.28
C SER A 395 28.62 -8.96 22.59
N LEU A 396 28.91 -7.88 23.32
CA LEU A 396 28.20 -7.53 24.56
C LEU A 396 26.77 -7.07 24.29
N SER A 397 26.53 -6.24 23.26
CA SER A 397 25.17 -5.86 22.82
C SER A 397 24.34 -7.09 22.43
N LEU A 398 24.93 -8.07 21.74
CA LEU A 398 24.27 -9.32 21.34
C LEU A 398 23.97 -10.22 22.55
N LEU A 399 24.85 -10.25 23.55
CA LEU A 399 24.58 -10.92 24.82
C LEU A 399 23.41 -10.25 25.56
N GLN A 400 23.42 -8.92 25.69
CA GLN A 400 22.34 -8.15 26.33
C GLN A 400 20.99 -8.40 25.65
N ALA A 401 20.91 -8.29 24.32
CA ALA A 401 19.70 -8.58 23.55
C ALA A 401 19.17 -10.01 23.78
N THR A 402 20.07 -10.98 23.99
CA THR A 402 19.69 -12.37 24.32
C THR A 402 19.15 -12.46 25.76
N LEU A 403 19.81 -11.80 26.73
CA LEU A 403 19.42 -11.83 28.14
C LEU A 403 18.13 -11.02 28.44
N HIS A 404 17.87 -9.95 27.69
CA HIS A 404 16.62 -9.18 27.75
C HIS A 404 15.40 -10.05 27.39
N ARG A 405 15.54 -10.90 26.36
CA ARG A 405 14.52 -11.91 26.02
C ARG A 405 14.31 -12.92 27.15
N TYR A 406 15.40 -13.36 27.82
CA TYR A 406 15.29 -14.19 29.02
C TYR A 406 14.53 -13.49 30.16
N GLU A 407 14.85 -12.25 30.48
CA GLU A 407 14.17 -11.49 31.55
C GLU A 407 12.67 -11.36 31.26
N HIS A 408 12.29 -11.01 30.03
CA HIS A 408 10.90 -10.96 29.62
C HIS A 408 10.21 -12.34 29.68
N ALA A 409 10.78 -13.36 29.04
CA ALA A 409 10.19 -14.70 29.00
C ALA A 409 10.05 -15.32 30.40
N LEU A 410 11.04 -15.16 31.28
CA LEU A 410 10.97 -15.63 32.67
C LEU A 410 9.87 -14.91 33.48
N SER A 411 9.55 -13.65 33.15
CA SER A 411 8.48 -12.91 33.82
C SER A 411 7.06 -13.38 33.46
N GLN A 412 6.88 -14.04 32.31
CA GLN A 412 5.57 -14.50 31.82
C GLN A 412 5.41 -16.02 31.76
N CYS A 413 6.49 -16.80 31.90
CA CYS A 413 6.44 -18.24 31.66
C CYS A 413 5.72 -19.05 32.73
N ASN A 414 5.13 -20.16 32.30
CA ASN A 414 4.50 -21.14 33.19
C ASN A 414 5.49 -21.73 34.19
N VAL A 415 5.04 -22.02 35.41
CA VAL A 415 5.86 -22.52 36.52
C VAL A 415 6.68 -23.78 36.15
N ASP A 416 6.13 -24.68 35.34
CA ASP A 416 6.82 -25.89 34.88
C ASP A 416 7.94 -25.61 33.85
N VAL A 417 7.87 -24.49 33.12
CA VAL A 417 8.96 -24.01 32.25
C VAL A 417 10.02 -23.32 33.10
N TYR A 418 9.59 -22.43 34.00
CA TYR A 418 10.46 -21.73 34.96
C TYR A 418 11.33 -22.71 35.78
N LYS A 419 10.74 -23.80 36.30
CA LYS A 419 11.47 -24.84 37.04
C LYS A 419 12.47 -25.63 36.20
N LYS A 420 12.18 -25.86 34.90
CA LYS A 420 13.16 -26.48 33.99
C LYS A 420 14.37 -25.57 33.80
N VAL A 421 14.16 -24.27 33.56
CA VAL A 421 15.27 -23.30 33.47
C VAL A 421 16.01 -23.17 34.80
N GLY A 422 15.30 -23.19 35.94
CA GLY A 422 15.89 -23.24 37.28
C GLY A 422 16.90 -24.39 37.45
N SER A 423 16.57 -25.59 36.99
CA SER A 423 17.48 -26.75 37.07
C SER A 423 18.80 -26.61 36.28
N LEU A 424 18.87 -25.66 35.35
CA LEU A 424 20.04 -25.37 34.52
C LEU A 424 20.95 -24.27 35.11
N TYR A 425 20.57 -23.67 36.25
CA TYR A 425 21.34 -22.61 36.93
C TYR A 425 22.85 -22.93 37.13
N PRO A 426 23.27 -24.16 37.51
CA PRO A 426 24.69 -24.47 37.69
C PRO A 426 25.53 -24.36 36.41
N GLU A 427 24.92 -24.59 35.24
CA GLU A 427 25.57 -24.42 33.94
C GLU A 427 25.53 -22.95 33.49
N MET A 428 24.36 -22.31 33.60
CA MET A 428 24.17 -20.90 33.21
C MET A 428 25.13 -19.98 34.00
N SER A 429 25.22 -20.17 35.32
CA SER A 429 26.14 -19.40 36.19
C SER A 429 27.63 -19.67 35.90
N ALA A 430 28.01 -20.80 35.30
CA ALA A 430 29.40 -21.03 34.90
C ALA A 430 29.86 -20.06 33.80
N HIS A 431 28.94 -19.57 32.96
CA HIS A 431 29.23 -18.59 31.92
C HIS A 431 29.41 -17.15 32.45
N GLU A 432 28.91 -16.83 33.66
CA GLU A 432 29.10 -15.53 34.32
C GLU A 432 30.59 -15.14 34.42
N ARG A 433 31.45 -16.14 34.65
CA ARG A 433 32.91 -16.02 34.74
C ARG A 433 33.58 -15.37 33.52
N SER A 434 32.97 -15.47 32.34
CA SER A 434 33.47 -14.82 31.12
C SER A 434 33.37 -13.30 31.19
N LEU A 435 32.35 -12.76 31.88
CA LEU A 435 32.21 -11.34 32.15
C LEU A 435 33.07 -10.90 33.33
N ASP A 436 33.19 -11.71 34.38
CA ASP A 436 34.09 -11.41 35.51
C ASP A 436 35.56 -11.29 35.06
N PHE A 437 36.02 -12.16 34.16
CA PHE A 437 37.35 -12.07 33.57
C PHE A 437 37.58 -10.73 32.82
N LEU A 438 36.59 -10.26 32.05
CA LEU A 438 36.66 -8.98 31.35
C LEU A 438 36.62 -7.78 32.32
N ILE A 439 35.85 -7.87 33.41
CA ILE A 439 35.82 -6.86 34.48
C ILE A 439 37.16 -6.82 35.23
N GLU A 440 37.78 -7.97 35.51
CA GLU A 440 39.12 -8.04 36.10
C GLU A 440 40.19 -7.41 35.20
N LEU A 441 40.11 -7.62 33.88
CA LEU A 441 41.03 -7.01 32.92
C LEU A 441 40.82 -5.49 32.84
N LEU A 442 39.58 -5.00 32.79
CA LEU A 442 39.26 -3.57 32.88
C LEU A 442 39.81 -2.94 34.18
N HIS A 443 39.63 -3.61 35.33
CA HIS A 443 40.11 -3.11 36.61
C HIS A 443 41.65 -3.08 36.73
N LYS A 444 42.36 -3.89 35.92
CA LYS A 444 43.83 -3.88 35.80
C LYS A 444 44.34 -2.99 34.64
N ASP A 445 43.42 -2.36 33.90
CA ASP A 445 43.60 -1.69 32.60
C ASP A 445 44.22 -2.57 31.48
N GLN A 446 44.18 -3.89 31.65
CA GLN A 446 44.73 -4.93 30.77
C GLN A 446 43.71 -5.43 29.73
N LEU A 447 42.65 -4.66 29.45
CA LEU A 447 41.77 -4.92 28.32
C LEU A 447 42.40 -4.34 27.04
N ASP A 448 42.94 -5.21 26.19
CA ASP A 448 43.63 -4.90 24.93
C ASP A 448 43.31 -5.94 23.82
N GLU A 449 43.86 -5.73 22.62
CA GLU A 449 43.66 -6.56 21.43
C GLU A 449 44.16 -8.02 21.55
N THR A 450 44.92 -8.37 22.59
CA THR A 450 45.42 -9.73 22.84
C THR A 450 44.46 -10.61 23.63
N VAL A 451 43.39 -10.02 24.18
CA VAL A 451 42.44 -10.69 25.07
C VAL A 451 41.56 -11.69 24.31
N ASN A 452 41.53 -12.94 24.78
CA ASN A 452 40.73 -14.00 24.17
C ASN A 452 39.23 -13.82 24.45
N VAL A 453 38.46 -13.43 23.42
CA VAL A 453 37.00 -13.24 23.46
C VAL A 453 36.19 -14.53 23.20
N GLU A 454 36.83 -15.65 22.83
CA GLU A 454 36.11 -16.92 22.63
C GLU A 454 35.19 -17.36 23.79
N PRO A 455 35.54 -17.19 25.09
CA PRO A 455 34.66 -17.58 26.19
C PRO A 455 33.34 -16.81 26.19
N LEU A 456 33.36 -15.52 25.82
CA LEU A 456 32.17 -14.69 25.66
C LEU A 456 31.34 -15.17 24.46
N THR A 457 31.97 -15.42 23.31
CA THR A 457 31.30 -15.98 22.12
C THR A 457 30.67 -17.34 22.38
N LYS A 458 31.30 -18.18 23.21
CA LYS A 458 30.77 -19.48 23.66
C LYS A 458 29.58 -19.30 24.60
N ALA A 459 29.64 -18.33 25.53
CA ALA A 459 28.51 -17.98 26.40
C ALA A 459 27.30 -17.48 25.60
N ILE A 460 27.49 -16.55 24.65
CA ILE A 460 26.42 -16.02 23.78
C ILE A 460 25.72 -17.18 23.05
N LYS A 461 26.48 -18.08 22.43
CA LYS A 461 25.93 -19.24 21.71
C LYS A 461 25.20 -20.21 22.63
N TYR A 462 25.68 -20.42 23.86
CA TYR A 462 24.97 -21.23 24.86
C TYR A 462 23.61 -20.62 25.21
N TYR A 463 23.55 -19.34 25.57
CA TYR A 463 22.29 -18.65 25.90
C TYR A 463 21.31 -18.62 24.71
N GLN A 464 21.79 -18.37 23.48
CA GLN A 464 20.94 -18.39 22.29
C GLN A 464 20.37 -19.78 22.01
N HIS A 465 21.18 -20.83 22.13
CA HIS A 465 20.73 -22.21 21.94
C HIS A 465 19.73 -22.64 23.03
N LEU A 466 20.03 -22.33 24.29
CA LEU A 466 19.21 -22.71 25.44
C LEU A 466 17.85 -21.98 25.44
N TYR A 467 17.80 -20.70 25.03
CA TYR A 467 16.55 -19.98 24.79
C TYR A 467 15.72 -20.66 23.70
N SER A 468 16.36 -21.04 22.58
CA SER A 468 15.71 -21.71 21.46
C SER A 468 15.12 -23.10 21.80
N ILE A 469 15.55 -23.74 22.90
CA ILE A 469 15.02 -25.03 23.36
C ILE A 469 13.91 -24.85 24.39
N HIS A 470 14.07 -23.91 25.34
CA HIS A 470 13.22 -23.85 26.55
C HIS A 470 12.24 -22.68 26.59
N LEU A 471 12.45 -21.62 25.80
CA LEU A 471 11.68 -20.37 25.89
C LEU A 471 11.15 -19.87 24.53
N ALA A 472 11.44 -20.55 23.42
CA ALA A 472 11.01 -20.16 22.08
C ALA A 472 9.49 -20.09 21.85
N GLU A 473 8.68 -20.74 22.71
CA GLU A 473 7.21 -20.70 22.68
C GLU A 473 6.62 -19.58 23.56
N GLN A 474 7.43 -18.76 24.22
CA GLN A 474 6.94 -17.68 25.10
C GLN A 474 6.63 -16.42 24.28
N PRO A 475 5.65 -15.59 24.71
CA PRO A 475 5.42 -14.28 24.14
C PRO A 475 6.66 -13.39 24.30
N GLU A 476 6.94 -12.56 23.30
CA GLU A 476 8.08 -11.63 23.29
C GLU A 476 7.57 -10.18 23.24
N ASP A 477 8.13 -9.28 24.04
CA ASP A 477 7.92 -7.84 23.88
C ASP A 477 8.63 -7.36 22.61
N SER A 478 7.85 -7.26 21.53
CA SER A 478 8.28 -6.74 20.23
C SER A 478 8.93 -5.35 20.30
N THR A 479 8.59 -4.53 21.30
CA THR A 479 9.17 -3.19 21.48
C THR A 479 10.57 -3.27 22.06
N MET A 480 10.74 -4.03 23.16
CA MET A 480 12.05 -4.29 23.77
C MET A 480 12.97 -5.04 22.80
N GLN A 481 12.45 -6.07 22.15
CA GLN A 481 13.14 -6.83 21.10
C GLN A 481 13.60 -5.93 19.94
N LEU A 482 12.72 -5.09 19.39
CA LEU A 482 13.09 -4.18 18.30
C LEU A 482 14.12 -3.13 18.75
N ALA A 483 14.00 -2.61 19.98
CA ALA A 483 14.97 -1.68 20.56
C ALA A 483 16.37 -2.32 20.65
N ASP A 484 16.48 -3.56 21.08
CA ASP A 484 17.77 -4.26 21.20
C ASP A 484 18.32 -4.75 19.85
N HIS A 485 17.44 -5.14 18.92
CA HIS A 485 17.81 -5.38 17.53
C HIS A 485 18.45 -4.13 16.90
N ILE A 486 17.89 -2.94 17.14
CA ILE A 486 18.49 -1.68 16.68
C ILE A 486 19.85 -1.45 17.35
N LYS A 487 19.98 -1.63 18.67
CA LYS A 487 21.25 -1.44 19.39
C LYS A 487 22.37 -2.36 18.86
N PHE A 488 22.13 -3.67 18.75
CA PHE A 488 23.17 -4.57 18.28
C PHE A 488 23.49 -4.37 16.79
N THR A 489 22.50 -4.02 15.97
CA THR A 489 22.71 -3.65 14.55
C THR A 489 23.57 -2.40 14.44
N GLN A 490 23.35 -1.38 15.27
CA GLN A 490 24.21 -0.19 15.33
C GLN A 490 25.66 -0.56 15.66
N SER A 491 25.91 -1.35 16.71
CA SER A 491 27.29 -1.79 17.02
C SER A 491 27.91 -2.74 15.97
N ALA A 492 27.10 -3.48 15.20
CA ALA A 492 27.59 -4.25 14.05
C ALA A 492 28.04 -3.32 12.91
N LEU A 493 27.30 -2.25 12.64
CA LEU A 493 27.64 -1.22 11.65
C LEU A 493 28.86 -0.39 12.08
N ASP A 494 29.09 -0.21 13.38
CA ASP A 494 30.33 0.39 13.91
C ASP A 494 31.53 -0.51 13.65
N CYS A 495 31.40 -1.82 13.93
CA CYS A 495 32.42 -2.82 13.60
C CYS A 495 32.72 -2.86 12.09
N MET A 496 31.70 -2.90 11.23
CA MET A 496 31.87 -2.84 9.77
C MET A 496 32.53 -1.54 9.31
N SER A 497 32.18 -0.39 9.90
CA SER A 497 32.78 0.90 9.55
C SER A 497 34.26 0.97 9.96
N VAL A 498 34.64 0.42 11.11
CA VAL A 498 36.05 0.30 11.52
C VAL A 498 36.83 -0.61 10.55
N GLU A 499 36.29 -1.77 10.17
CA GLU A 499 36.98 -2.65 9.22
C GLU A 499 37.10 -2.05 7.81
N VAL A 500 36.09 -1.33 7.31
CA VAL A 500 36.20 -0.60 6.04
C VAL A 500 37.28 0.48 6.13
N ALA A 501 37.32 1.25 7.22
CA ALA A 501 38.34 2.29 7.42
C ALA A 501 39.76 1.69 7.47
N ARG A 502 39.95 0.54 8.14
CA ARG A 502 41.22 -0.21 8.14
C ARG A 502 41.59 -0.72 6.74
N LEU A 503 40.67 -1.40 6.06
CA LEU A 503 40.91 -1.95 4.72
C LEU A 503 41.21 -0.85 3.68
N ARG A 504 40.51 0.28 3.75
CA ARG A 504 40.83 1.48 2.96
C ARG A 504 42.20 2.04 3.31
N ALA A 505 42.55 2.12 4.60
CA ALA A 505 43.86 2.58 5.00
C ALA A 505 44.98 1.74 4.38
N PHE A 506 44.79 0.43 4.15
CA PHE A 506 45.74 -0.44 3.45
C PHE A 506 45.89 -0.21 1.95
N LEU A 507 44.92 0.42 1.27
CA LEU A 507 45.03 0.78 -0.15
C LEU A 507 46.18 1.77 -0.39
N GLN A 508 46.75 1.74 -1.61
CA GLN A 508 47.79 2.67 -2.05
C GLN A 508 47.17 3.78 -2.91
N GLY A 509 47.76 4.99 -2.88
CA GLY A 509 47.29 6.12 -3.68
C GLY A 509 47.23 5.77 -5.17
N GLY A 510 46.10 6.06 -5.81
CA GLY A 510 45.82 5.64 -7.19
C GLY A 510 45.12 4.28 -7.35
N GLN A 511 44.85 3.53 -6.28
CA GLN A 511 44.04 2.29 -6.31
C GLN A 511 42.52 2.54 -6.17
N GLU A 512 42.08 3.81 -6.16
CA GLU A 512 40.69 4.24 -5.95
C GLU A 512 39.68 3.69 -6.97
N ALA A 513 40.15 3.32 -8.16
CA ALA A 513 39.33 2.71 -9.23
C ALA A 513 39.43 1.17 -9.29
N THR A 514 39.96 0.51 -8.25
CA THR A 514 40.00 -0.97 -8.17
C THR A 514 38.68 -1.54 -7.64
N ASP A 515 38.35 -2.77 -8.03
CA ASP A 515 37.13 -3.46 -7.58
C ASP A 515 37.01 -3.54 -6.04
N ILE A 516 38.14 -3.64 -5.34
CA ILE A 516 38.19 -3.60 -3.87
C ILE A 516 37.87 -2.20 -3.32
N ALA A 517 38.38 -1.14 -3.94
CA ALA A 517 38.06 0.23 -3.54
C ALA A 517 36.58 0.57 -3.78
N LEU A 518 36.01 0.08 -4.89
CA LEU A 518 34.57 0.18 -5.18
C LEU A 518 33.74 -0.60 -4.16
N LEU A 519 34.08 -1.86 -3.87
CA LEU A 519 33.42 -2.67 -2.84
C LEU A 519 33.47 -2.02 -1.45
N LEU A 520 34.61 -1.44 -1.07
CA LEU A 520 34.78 -0.69 0.19
C LEU A 520 34.05 0.65 0.19
N ARG A 521 33.60 1.18 -0.96
CA ARG A 521 32.70 2.34 -1.04
C ARG A 521 31.25 1.90 -0.92
N ASP A 522 30.86 0.90 -1.68
CA ASP A 522 29.47 0.44 -1.77
C ASP A 522 29.02 -0.26 -0.47
N LEU A 523 29.95 -0.87 0.29
CA LEU A 523 29.69 -1.37 1.64
C LEU A 523 29.57 -0.25 2.68
N GLU A 524 30.24 0.89 2.48
CA GLU A 524 30.16 2.06 3.36
C GLU A 524 28.85 2.83 3.15
N THR A 525 28.40 2.99 1.90
CA THR A 525 27.05 3.51 1.59
C THR A 525 25.97 2.58 2.14
N SER A 526 26.12 1.26 1.95
CA SER A 526 25.21 0.27 2.56
C SER A 526 25.15 0.40 4.09
N CYS A 527 26.29 0.62 4.76
CA CYS A 527 26.30 0.87 6.20
C CYS A 527 25.61 2.18 6.59
N SER A 528 25.79 3.25 5.82
CA SER A 528 25.09 4.53 6.01
C SER A 528 23.57 4.38 5.87
N ASP A 529 23.11 3.69 4.83
CA ASP A 529 21.69 3.46 4.57
C ASP A 529 21.05 2.65 5.69
N ILE A 530 21.72 1.57 6.17
CA ILE A 530 21.22 0.79 7.31
C ILE A 530 21.25 1.63 8.60
N ARG A 531 22.25 2.50 8.84
CA ARG A 531 22.21 3.47 9.96
C ARG A 531 21.00 4.39 9.86
N GLN A 532 20.67 4.90 8.67
CA GLN A 532 19.47 5.72 8.45
C GLN A 532 18.19 4.92 8.69
N PHE A 533 18.09 3.67 8.24
CA PHE A 533 16.94 2.82 8.52
C PHE A 533 16.81 2.54 10.03
N CYS A 534 17.91 2.25 10.74
CA CYS A 534 17.91 2.13 12.20
C CYS A 534 17.44 3.43 12.90
N LYS A 535 17.90 4.61 12.45
CA LYS A 535 17.45 5.91 12.97
C LYS A 535 15.95 6.14 12.66
N LYS A 536 15.45 5.76 11.48
CA LYS A 536 14.02 5.83 11.06
C LYS A 536 13.10 4.85 11.80
N ILE A 537 13.54 3.61 12.05
CA ILE A 537 12.76 2.62 12.81
C ILE A 537 12.70 3.03 14.28
N ARG A 538 13.84 3.42 14.89
CA ARG A 538 13.91 3.89 16.28
C ARG A 538 12.98 5.07 16.53
N ARG A 539 12.89 6.00 15.57
CA ARG A 539 11.97 7.15 15.56
C ARG A 539 10.48 6.75 15.58
N ARG A 540 10.11 5.56 15.12
CA ARG A 540 8.71 5.09 15.00
C ARG A 540 8.28 4.10 16.10
N MET A 541 9.07 3.90 17.15
CA MET A 541 8.74 2.94 18.21
C MET A 541 7.81 3.55 19.28
N PRO A 542 7.00 2.72 19.98
CA PRO A 542 6.31 3.15 21.18
C PRO A 542 7.27 3.71 22.24
N GLY A 543 6.90 4.81 22.90
CA GLY A 543 7.66 5.42 23.98
C GLY A 543 8.85 6.30 23.56
N THR A 544 9.13 6.44 22.26
CA THR A 544 10.00 7.51 21.74
C THR A 544 9.15 8.67 21.24
N ASP A 545 8.56 9.43 22.16
CA ASP A 545 7.75 10.61 21.87
C ASP A 545 8.63 11.76 21.35
N ALA A 546 8.87 11.77 20.03
CA ALA A 546 9.39 12.92 19.31
C ALA A 546 8.25 13.58 18.51
N PRO A 547 8.17 14.93 18.47
CA PRO A 547 7.19 15.65 17.67
C PRO A 547 7.37 15.38 16.17
N GLY A 548 6.34 15.71 15.37
CA GLY A 548 6.32 15.49 13.92
C GLY A 548 6.04 14.04 13.47
N ILE A 549 6.31 13.05 14.31
CA ILE A 549 6.19 11.62 13.95
C ILE A 549 4.76 11.10 14.15
N PRO A 550 4.18 10.36 13.19
CA PRO A 550 2.93 9.63 13.41
C PRO A 550 3.05 8.68 14.60
N ALA A 551 2.10 8.76 15.53
CA ALA A 551 2.09 7.94 16.75
C ALA A 551 2.24 6.45 16.42
N ALA A 552 3.11 5.76 17.17
CA ALA A 552 3.36 4.34 16.98
C ALA A 552 2.04 3.53 17.01
N LEU A 553 1.93 2.53 16.14
CA LEU A 553 0.69 1.76 15.94
C LEU A 553 0.27 1.02 17.22
N ALA A 554 -0.58 1.67 18.01
CA ALA A 554 -1.16 1.14 19.23
C ALA A 554 -2.24 0.10 18.89
N PHE A 555 -1.80 -1.12 18.58
CA PHE A 555 -2.68 -2.28 18.64
C PHE A 555 -3.16 -2.43 20.09
N GLY A 556 -4.48 -2.33 20.29
CA GLY A 556 -5.08 -2.56 21.61
C GLY A 556 -4.80 -3.98 22.11
N SER A 557 -4.94 -4.19 23.42
CA SER A 557 -4.79 -5.50 24.05
C SER A 557 -5.57 -6.56 23.29
N GLN A 558 -4.89 -7.61 22.83
CA GLN A 558 -5.55 -8.77 22.23
C GLN A 558 -6.53 -9.38 23.25
N VAL A 559 -7.74 -9.70 22.76
CA VAL A 559 -8.90 -10.15 23.55
C VAL A 559 -9.04 -11.66 23.44
#